data_AF-A0AAD6USS6-F1
#
_entry.id   AF-A0AAD6USS6-F1
#
_cell.length_a   1.000
_cell.length_b   1.000
_cell.length_c   1.000
_cell.angle_alpha   90.00
_cell.angle_beta   90.00
_cell.angle_gamma   90.00
#
_symmetry.space_group_name_H-M   'P 1'
#
loop_
_entity.id
_entity.type
_entity.pdbx_description
1 polymer ?
#
loop_
_entity_poly.entity_id
_entity_poly.type
_entity_poly.pdbx_seq_one_letter_code
_entity_poly.pdbx_strand_id
1 'polypeptide(L)'
;MPLWHHPGEDGERRQENNGQKARCLRKNHAALTMGDGVDIATRLVDPQHSDRASCTCDGCIEDRDGRGCENPHACVTKAASRLRQIRPKWVP
;
A
#
# COMPACT_ATOMS: atom_id res chain seq x y z
N MET A 1 -12.10 -0.76 -9.48
CA MET A 1 -12.65 -0.48 -8.13
C MET A 1 -11.66 0.34 -7.31
N PRO A 2 -12.11 1.39 -6.59
CA PRO A 2 -11.24 2.25 -5.78
C PRO A 2 -10.74 1.53 -4.51
N LEU A 3 -9.47 1.69 -4.16
CA LEU A 3 -8.85 1.06 -2.99
C LEU A 3 -9.28 1.71 -1.66
N TRP A 4 -9.63 2.99 -1.68
CA TRP A 4 -9.73 3.82 -0.46
C TRP A 4 -11.13 4.32 -0.11
N HIS A 5 -12.04 4.39 -1.09
CA HIS A 5 -13.39 4.89 -0.89
C HIS A 5 -14.37 3.77 -1.22
N HIS A 6 -14.37 2.71 -0.41
CA HIS A 6 -15.33 1.64 -0.58
C HIS A 6 -16.64 2.06 0.11
N PRO A 7 -17.80 2.05 -0.56
CA PRO A 7 -19.08 2.53 -0.02
C PRO A 7 -19.66 1.68 1.15
N GLY A 8 -18.90 0.70 1.66
CA GLY A 8 -19.28 -0.18 2.77
C GLY A 8 -18.28 -0.19 3.92
N GLU A 9 -17.48 0.88 4.04
CA GLU A 9 -16.56 1.08 5.16
C GLU A 9 -17.25 1.72 6.35
N ASP A 10 -17.53 0.85 7.31
CA ASP A 10 -17.99 1.14 8.66
C ASP A 10 -17.11 2.21 9.35
N GLY A 11 -17.78 3.22 9.93
CA GLY A 11 -17.18 4.51 10.34
C GLY A 11 -16.04 4.43 11.36
N GLU A 12 -15.87 3.32 12.04
CA GLU A 12 -14.77 3.08 12.99
C GLU A 12 -13.42 2.87 12.28
N ARG A 13 -13.44 2.40 11.03
CA ARG A 13 -12.23 2.11 10.21
C ARG A 13 -11.63 3.34 9.52
N ARG A 14 -12.26 4.52 9.69
CA ARG A 14 -11.87 5.80 9.07
C ARG A 14 -10.45 6.26 9.40
N GLN A 15 -9.84 5.75 10.47
CA GLN A 15 -8.48 6.12 10.88
C GLN A 15 -7.41 5.56 9.94
N GLU A 16 -7.63 4.42 9.31
CA GLU A 16 -6.58 3.75 8.54
C GLU A 16 -6.31 4.37 7.17
N ASN A 17 -7.33 4.97 6.55
CA ASN A 17 -7.23 5.64 5.24
C ASN A 17 -6.64 7.05 5.31
N ASN A 18 -6.56 7.63 6.52
CA ASN A 18 -6.08 9.00 6.74
C ASN A 18 -4.65 9.06 7.28
N GLY A 19 -4.05 7.92 7.66
CA GLY A 19 -2.69 7.86 8.16
C GLY A 19 -1.63 8.28 7.13
N GLN A 20 -0.43 8.63 7.61
CA GLN A 20 0.68 9.11 6.77
C GLN A 20 0.99 8.16 5.61
N LYS A 21 1.01 6.84 5.86
CA LYS A 21 1.28 5.84 4.82
C LYS A 21 0.15 5.69 3.80
N ALA A 22 -1.10 5.85 4.21
CA ALA A 22 -2.23 5.89 3.27
C ALA A 22 -2.16 7.13 2.37
N ARG A 23 -1.78 8.28 2.94
CA ARG A 23 -1.53 9.51 2.15
C ARG A 23 -0.35 9.34 1.19
N CYS A 24 0.74 8.75 1.65
CA CYS A 24 1.93 8.47 0.83
C CYS A 24 1.59 7.50 -0.30
N LEU A 25 0.87 6.41 -0.03
CA LEU A 25 0.40 5.48 -1.06
C LEU A 25 -0.42 6.18 -2.15
N ARG A 26 -1.28 7.13 -1.79
CA ARG A 26 -2.12 7.88 -2.74
C ARG A 26 -1.36 8.94 -3.52
N LYS A 27 -0.46 9.68 -2.87
CA LYS A 27 0.23 10.83 -3.46
C LYS A 27 1.53 10.46 -4.16
N ASN A 28 2.32 9.58 -3.55
CA ASN A 28 3.66 9.23 -4.02
C ASN A 28 3.63 7.93 -4.83
N HIS A 29 2.94 6.91 -4.34
CA HIS A 29 2.85 5.62 -5.05
C HIS A 29 1.69 5.54 -6.06
N ALA A 30 0.84 6.57 -6.13
CA ALA A 30 -0.34 6.64 -7.00
C ALA A 30 -1.29 5.43 -6.88
N ALA A 31 -1.34 4.80 -5.70
CA ALA A 31 -2.19 3.65 -5.44
C ALA A 31 -3.65 4.09 -5.34
N LEU A 32 -4.42 4.02 -6.43
CA LEU A 32 -5.82 4.49 -6.46
C LEU A 32 -6.81 3.33 -6.57
N THR A 33 -6.41 2.25 -7.23
CA THR A 33 -7.22 1.06 -7.50
C THR A 33 -6.75 -0.14 -6.69
N MET A 34 -7.59 -1.17 -6.60
CA MET A 34 -7.16 -2.45 -6.01
C MET A 34 -5.99 -3.09 -6.76
N GLY A 35 -5.90 -2.90 -8.09
CA GLY A 35 -4.78 -3.38 -8.89
C GLY A 35 -3.46 -2.77 -8.45
N ASP A 36 -3.42 -1.44 -8.29
CA ASP A 36 -2.23 -0.74 -7.79
C ASP A 36 -1.85 -1.21 -6.38
N GLY A 37 -2.85 -1.41 -5.51
CA GLY A 37 -2.62 -1.95 -4.18
C GLY A 37 -2.00 -3.35 -4.21
N VAL A 38 -2.44 -4.21 -5.14
CA VAL A 38 -1.94 -5.58 -5.28
C VAL A 38 -0.51 -5.55 -5.82
N ASP A 39 -0.22 -4.76 -6.85
CA ASP A 39 1.13 -4.59 -7.39
C ASP A 39 2.14 -4.11 -6.34
N ILE A 40 1.72 -3.17 -5.49
CA ILE A 40 2.57 -2.73 -4.38
C ILE A 40 2.74 -3.86 -3.35
N ALA A 41 1.67 -4.59 -3.02
CA ALA A 41 1.69 -5.62 -1.99
C ALA A 41 2.43 -6.91 -2.42
N THR A 42 2.50 -7.23 -3.72
CA THR A 42 3.26 -8.39 -4.22
C THR A 42 4.76 -8.26 -3.95
N ARG A 43 5.27 -7.06 -3.72
CA ARG A 43 6.67 -6.87 -3.29
C ARG A 43 6.99 -7.53 -1.94
N LEU A 44 5.99 -7.83 -1.10
CA LEU A 44 6.23 -8.59 0.14
C LEU A 44 6.66 -10.03 -0.10
N VAL A 45 6.34 -10.60 -1.26
CA VAL A 45 6.74 -11.97 -1.62
C VAL A 45 7.97 -12.00 -2.54
N ASP A 46 8.50 -10.83 -2.90
CA ASP A 46 9.71 -10.72 -3.69
C ASP A 46 10.93 -11.12 -2.84
N PRO A 47 11.80 -12.03 -3.31
CA PRO A 47 12.93 -12.52 -2.53
C PRO A 47 14.04 -11.47 -2.31
N GLN A 48 14.07 -10.39 -3.08
CA GLN A 48 15.02 -9.29 -2.90
C GLN A 48 14.49 -8.24 -1.91
N HIS A 49 13.20 -8.29 -1.59
CA HIS A 49 12.59 -7.40 -0.61
C HIS A 49 12.92 -7.82 0.82
N SER A 50 13.11 -6.83 1.69
CA SER A 50 13.38 -7.04 3.12
C SER A 50 12.43 -6.19 3.98
N ASP A 51 12.19 -6.64 5.20
CA ASP A 51 11.35 -6.01 6.21
C ASP A 51 11.98 -4.76 6.86
N ARG A 52 12.70 -3.94 6.06
CA ARG A 52 13.44 -2.78 6.54
C ARG A 52 13.08 -1.53 5.74
N ALA A 53 13.11 -0.38 6.40
CA ALA A 53 12.89 0.93 5.75
C ALA A 53 13.94 1.23 4.66
N SER A 54 15.15 0.70 4.85
CA SER A 54 16.29 0.83 3.93
C SER A 54 16.42 -0.35 2.96
N CYS A 55 15.34 -1.10 2.70
CA CYS A 55 15.33 -2.18 1.72
C CYS A 55 15.89 -1.68 0.37
N THR A 56 16.81 -2.46 -0.21
CA THR A 56 17.55 -2.12 -1.44
C THR A 56 17.04 -2.84 -2.67
N CYS A 57 15.83 -3.43 -2.63
CA CYS A 57 15.21 -3.93 -3.86
C CYS A 57 14.87 -2.76 -4.80
N ASP A 58 14.80 -3.04 -6.10
CA ASP A 58 14.58 -2.02 -7.12
C ASP A 58 13.30 -1.21 -6.86
N GLY A 59 12.22 -1.87 -6.43
CA GLY A 59 10.97 -1.20 -6.08
C GLY A 59 11.10 -0.23 -4.90
N CYS A 60 11.86 -0.59 -3.87
CA CYS A 60 12.07 0.29 -2.70
C CYS A 60 13.04 1.44 -3.02
N ILE A 61 14.00 1.23 -3.92
CA ILE A 61 14.88 2.29 -4.43
C ILE A 61 14.06 3.28 -5.25
N GLU A 62 13.28 2.80 -6.22
CA GLU A 62 12.41 3.67 -7.04
C GLU A 62 11.44 4.48 -6.17
N ASP A 63 10.82 3.85 -5.17
CA ASP A 63 9.90 4.53 -4.28
C ASP A 63 10.60 5.65 -3.47
N ARG A 64 11.85 5.43 -3.02
CA ARG A 64 12.63 6.43 -2.27
C ARG A 64 13.10 7.55 -3.18
N ASP A 65 13.82 7.21 -4.24
CA ASP A 65 14.55 8.15 -5.08
C ASP A 65 13.64 8.82 -6.13
N GLY A 66 12.68 8.07 -6.70
CA GLY A 66 11.78 8.55 -7.75
C GLY A 66 10.47 9.14 -7.21
N ARG A 67 9.99 8.68 -6.05
CA ARG A 67 8.66 9.07 -5.50
C ARG A 67 8.72 9.77 -4.15
N GLY A 68 9.90 9.94 -3.56
CA GLY A 68 10.09 10.61 -2.27
C GLY A 68 9.43 9.87 -1.09
N CYS A 69 9.31 8.54 -1.17
CA CYS A 69 8.79 7.74 -0.06
C CYS A 69 9.89 7.48 0.98
N GLU A 70 9.70 7.95 2.21
CA GLU A 70 10.70 7.78 3.28
C GLU A 70 10.82 6.35 3.83
N ASN A 71 9.77 5.54 3.68
CA ASN A 71 9.76 4.16 4.16
C ASN A 71 8.82 3.32 3.28
N PRO A 72 9.34 2.77 2.16
CA PRO A 72 8.59 1.97 1.21
C PRO A 72 8.03 0.70 1.84
N HIS A 73 8.81 0.03 2.72
CA HIS A 73 8.35 -1.18 3.41
C HIS A 73 7.04 -0.93 4.19
N ALA A 74 6.95 0.18 4.93
CA ALA A 74 5.74 0.54 5.64
C ALA A 74 4.55 0.84 4.71
N CYS A 75 4.80 1.43 3.54
CA CYS A 75 3.76 1.65 2.52
C CYS A 75 3.26 0.32 1.95
N VAL A 76 4.16 -0.58 1.59
CA VAL A 76 3.86 -1.92 1.09
C VAL A 76 3.04 -2.72 2.10
N THR A 77 3.46 -2.75 3.36
CA THR A 77 2.73 -3.42 4.44
C THR A 77 1.35 -2.80 4.66
N LYS A 78 1.22 -1.47 4.56
CA LYS A 78 -0.09 -0.79 4.65
C LYS A 78 -1.01 -1.16 3.50
N ALA A 79 -0.49 -1.24 2.27
CA ALA A 79 -1.25 -1.66 1.09
C ALA A 79 -1.75 -3.11 1.25
N ALA A 80 -0.89 -4.02 1.70
CA ALA A 80 -1.26 -5.41 1.96
C ALA A 80 -2.32 -5.55 3.07
N SER A 81 -2.18 -4.82 4.18
CA SER A 81 -3.18 -4.77 5.25
C SER A 81 -4.52 -4.26 4.70
N ARG A 82 -4.49 -3.20 3.90
CA ARG A 82 -5.69 -2.62 3.30
C ARG A 82 -6.41 -3.61 2.40
N LEU A 83 -5.67 -4.31 1.53
CA LEU A 83 -6.24 -5.35 0.67
C LEU A 83 -6.83 -6.51 1.48
N ARG A 84 -6.16 -6.95 2.56
CA ARG A 84 -6.69 -8.01 3.44
C ARG A 84 -8.02 -7.62 4.09
N GLN A 85 -8.24 -6.33 4.38
CA GLN A 85 -9.50 -5.86 4.94
C GLN A 85 -10.64 -5.80 3.91
N ILE A 86 -10.31 -5.52 2.64
CA ILE A 86 -11.30 -5.53 1.54
C ILE A 86 -11.60 -6.97 1.10
N ARG A 87 -10.60 -7.85 1.09
CA ARG A 87 -10.69 -9.24 0.62
C ARG A 87 -11.82 -10.08 1.22
N PRO A 88 -12.18 -10.05 2.51
CA PRO A 88 -13.33 -10.80 3.00
C PRO A 88 -14.68 -10.35 2.40
N LYS A 89 -14.74 -9.16 1.77
CA LYS A 89 -15.91 -8.67 1.01
C LYS A 89 -15.71 -8.72 -0.51
N TRP A 90 -14.57 -9.24 -0.98
CA TRP A 90 -14.22 -9.27 -2.40
C TRP A 90 -14.34 -10.69 -2.94
N VAL A 91 -15.37 -10.92 -3.76
CA VAL A 91 -15.50 -12.11 -4.62
C VAL A 91 -15.08 -11.63 -6.03
N PRO A 92 -14.12 -12.30 -6.70
CA PRO A 92 -13.58 -11.88 -7.99
C PRO A 92 -14.65 -11.73 -9.09
#